data_AF-A0A940PH12-F1
#
_entry.id   AF-A0A940PH12-F1
#
_cell.length_a   1.000
_cell.length_b   1.000
_cell.length_c   1.000
_cell.angle_alpha   90.00
_cell.angle_beta   90.00
_cell.angle_gamma   90.00
#
_symmetry.space_group_name_H-M   'P 1'
#
loop_
_entity.id
_entity.type
_entity.pdbx_description
1 polymer ?
#
loop_
_entity_poly.entity_id
_entity_poly.type
_entity_poly.pdbx_seq_one_letter_code
_entity_poly.pdbx_strand_id
1 'polypeptide(L)'
;MVLITDDEIQMTDYSFMKLCETSYGINRGVFNTIDSMLYERGIKNILIRRKTILSFLEYVVVLSNEPEGRRNMFGPGGLSLKINQFCLVNKL
;
A
#
# COMPACT_ATOMS: atom_id res chain seq x y z
N MET A 1 -13.17 4.81 -3.08
CA MET A 1 -12.98 3.39 -3.42
C MET A 1 -12.45 3.36 -4.84
N VAL A 2 -11.14 3.16 -4.99
CA VAL A 2 -10.52 3.05 -6.31
C VAL A 2 -10.88 1.65 -6.84
N LEU A 3 -11.65 1.57 -7.92
CA LEU A 3 -11.97 0.30 -8.56
C LEU A 3 -10.72 -0.19 -9.31
N ILE A 4 -9.86 -0.92 -8.62
CA ILE A 4 -8.65 -1.49 -9.22
C ILE A 4 -8.98 -2.83 -9.89
N THR A 5 -8.62 -2.93 -11.16
CA THR A 5 -8.82 -4.07 -12.04
C THR A 5 -7.69 -5.10 -11.95
N ASP A 6 -7.95 -6.34 -12.37
CA ASP A 6 -6.92 -7.38 -12.47
C ASP A 6 -5.84 -7.05 -13.52
N ASP A 7 -6.06 -6.09 -14.41
CA ASP A 7 -5.04 -5.61 -15.35
C ASP A 7 -4.02 -4.69 -14.66
N GLU A 8 -4.46 -3.87 -13.70
CA GLU A 8 -3.60 -2.91 -13.00
C GLU A 8 -2.58 -3.60 -12.08
N ILE A 9 -2.96 -4.72 -11.46
CA ILE A 9 -2.03 -5.53 -10.65
C ILE A 9 -0.97 -6.23 -11.49
N GLN A 10 -1.17 -6.38 -12.80
CA GLN A 10 -0.23 -7.04 -13.72
C GLN A 10 0.70 -6.06 -14.42
N MET A 11 0.50 -4.75 -14.23
CA MET A 11 1.36 -3.72 -14.80
C MET A 11 2.84 -3.90 -14.43
N THR A 12 3.74 -3.26 -15.19
CA THR A 12 5.16 -3.22 -14.82
C THR A 12 5.34 -2.61 -13.42
N ASP A 13 6.46 -2.91 -12.74
CA ASP A 13 6.74 -2.34 -11.41
C ASP A 13 6.66 -0.82 -11.40
N TYR A 14 7.19 -0.18 -12.45
CA TYR A 14 7.12 1.27 -12.60
C TYR A 14 5.69 1.77 -12.68
N SER A 15 4.88 1.16 -13.54
CA SER A 15 3.49 1.55 -13.78
C SER A 15 2.62 1.31 -12.55
N PHE A 16 2.78 0.17 -11.86
CA PHE A 16 2.05 -0.15 -10.63
C PHE A 16 2.43 0.81 -9.48
N MET A 17 3.73 1.08 -9.32
CA MET A 17 4.20 2.07 -8.34
C MET A 17 3.65 3.47 -8.67
N LYS A 18 3.61 3.84 -9.96
CA LYS A 18 3.05 5.12 -10.39
C LYS A 18 1.57 5.24 -10.08
N LEU A 19 0.79 4.18 -10.30
CA LEU A 19 -0.62 4.11 -9.89
C LEU A 19 -0.79 4.34 -8.40
N CYS A 20 0.06 3.71 -7.57
CA CYS A 20 0.03 3.90 -6.12
C CYS A 20 0.37 5.34 -5.73
N GLU A 21 1.37 5.94 -6.38
CA GLU A 21 1.75 7.34 -6.18
C GLU A 21 0.61 8.30 -6.55
N THR A 22 -0.02 8.12 -7.71
CA THR A 22 -1.08 9.03 -8.18
C THR A 22 -2.38 8.89 -7.39
N SER A 23 -2.75 7.66 -7.01
CA SER A 23 -4.03 7.40 -6.35
C SER A 23 -3.99 7.63 -4.84
N TYR A 24 -2.84 7.36 -4.20
CA TYR A 24 -2.72 7.43 -2.73
C TYR A 24 -1.71 8.47 -2.26
N GLY A 25 -1.02 9.18 -3.16
CA GLY A 25 -0.07 10.23 -2.80
C GLY A 25 1.18 9.73 -2.08
N ILE A 26 1.49 8.44 -2.16
CA ILE A 26 2.70 7.86 -1.56
C ILE A 26 3.91 8.05 -2.47
N ASN A 27 5.08 8.25 -1.88
CA ASN A 27 6.33 8.29 -2.66
C ASN A 27 6.92 6.88 -2.83
N ARG A 28 7.92 6.76 -3.73
CA ARG A 28 8.62 5.49 -4.00
C ARG A 28 9.23 4.85 -2.75
N GLY A 29 9.75 5.64 -1.81
CA GLY A 29 10.34 5.12 -0.58
C GLY A 29 9.30 4.40 0.28
N VAL A 30 8.14 5.04 0.48
CA VAL A 30 7.01 4.45 1.21
C VAL A 30 6.52 3.17 0.53
N PHE A 31 6.34 3.21 -0.80
CA PHE A 31 5.95 2.02 -1.57
C PHE A 31 6.92 0.85 -1.36
N ASN A 32 8.22 1.11 -1.52
CA ASN A 32 9.25 0.08 -1.37
C ASN A 32 9.27 -0.51 0.05
N THR A 33 9.07 0.32 1.07
CA THR A 33 8.99 -0.17 2.46
C THR A 33 7.78 -1.07 2.67
N ILE A 34 6.61 -0.71 2.15
CA ILE A 34 5.41 -1.56 2.23
C ILE A 34 5.68 -2.90 1.53
N ASP A 35 6.20 -2.87 0.29
CA ASP A 35 6.49 -4.07 -0.49
C ASP A 35 7.48 -4.99 0.23
N SER A 36 8.60 -4.45 0.74
CA SER A 36 9.60 -5.22 1.50
C SER A 36 8.99 -5.85 2.75
N MET A 37 8.23 -5.08 3.54
CA MET A 37 7.64 -5.59 4.78
C MET A 37 6.63 -6.71 4.53
N LEU A 38 5.82 -6.61 3.47
CA LEU A 38 4.87 -7.66 3.11
C LEU A 38 5.58 -8.90 2.55
N TYR A 39 6.68 -8.71 1.80
CA TYR A 39 7.50 -9.81 1.32
C TYR A 39 8.18 -10.57 2.47
N GLU A 40 8.77 -9.85 3.42
CA GLU A 40 9.41 -10.39 4.63
C GLU A 40 8.44 -11.19 5.51
N ARG A 41 7.15 -10.81 5.49
CA ARG A 41 6.07 -11.56 6.15
C ARG A 41 5.64 -12.83 5.42
N GLY A 42 6.17 -13.10 4.24
CA GLY A 42 5.90 -14.32 3.48
C GLY A 42 4.91 -14.18 2.32
N ILE A 43 4.42 -12.98 2.03
CA ILE A 43 3.53 -12.72 0.88
C ILE A 43 4.39 -12.66 -0.41
N LYS A 44 4.92 -13.81 -0.82
CA LYS A 44 5.92 -13.92 -1.91
C LYS A 44 5.33 -13.72 -3.30
N ASN A 45 4.11 -14.19 -3.53
CA ASN A 45 3.46 -14.03 -4.83
C ASN A 45 3.21 -12.54 -5.12
N ILE A 46 3.77 -12.05 -6.23
CA ILE A 46 3.73 -10.62 -6.57
C ILE A 46 2.32 -10.08 -6.75
N LEU A 47 1.42 -10.85 -7.37
CA LEU A 47 0.03 -10.41 -7.59
C LEU A 47 -0.73 -10.33 -6.26
N ILE A 48 -0.54 -11.33 -5.38
CA ILE A 48 -1.12 -11.29 -4.04
C ILE A 48 -0.57 -10.09 -3.27
N ARG A 49 0.75 -9.89 -3.27
CA ARG A 49 1.37 -8.77 -2.55
C ARG A 49 0.91 -7.41 -3.05
N ARG A 50 0.78 -7.23 -4.37
CA ARG A 50 0.25 -6.01 -4.97
C ARG A 50 -1.20 -5.75 -4.58
N LYS A 51 -2.07 -6.78 -4.58
CA LYS A 51 -3.42 -6.67 -4.02
C LYS A 51 -3.38 -6.23 -2.55
N THR A 52 -2.51 -6.84 -1.75
CA THR A 52 -2.34 -6.48 -0.33
C THR A 52 -1.84 -5.05 -0.14
N ILE A 53 -0.91 -4.56 -0.96
CA ILE A 53 -0.44 -3.16 -0.94
C ILE A 53 -1.63 -2.22 -1.14
N LEU A 54 -2.48 -2.48 -2.14
CA LEU A 54 -3.64 -1.65 -2.43
C LEU A 54 -4.64 -1.66 -1.27
N SER A 55 -4.96 -2.84 -0.74
CA SER A 55 -5.83 -2.97 0.43
C SER A 55 -5.28 -2.23 1.65
N PHE A 56 -3.96 -2.26 1.87
CA PHE A 56 -3.32 -1.50 2.93
C PHE A 56 -3.47 0.01 2.71
N LEU A 57 -3.23 0.49 1.49
CA LEU A 57 -3.33 1.92 1.18
C LEU A 57 -4.76 2.43 1.32
N GLU A 58 -5.75 1.65 0.89
CA GLU A 58 -7.17 1.98 1.08
C GLU A 58 -7.54 2.00 2.57
N TYR A 59 -7.11 1.01 3.35
CA TYR A 59 -7.28 0.98 4.81
C TYR A 59 -6.71 2.25 5.47
N VAL A 60 -5.52 2.69 5.05
CA VAL A 60 -4.89 3.91 5.59
C VAL A 60 -5.71 5.15 5.24
N VAL A 61 -6.19 5.28 4.00
CA VAL A 61 -7.01 6.42 3.59
C VAL A 61 -8.30 6.49 4.41
N VAL A 62 -9.01 5.36 4.53
CA VAL A 62 -10.26 5.26 5.32
C VAL A 62 -10.03 5.65 6.78
N LEU A 63 -8.95 5.15 7.40
CA LEU A 63 -8.65 5.48 8.80
C LEU A 63 -8.20 6.92 9.03
N SER A 64 -7.63 7.56 8.02
CA SER A 64 -7.04 8.88 8.21
C SER A 64 -8.09 10.00 8.26
N ASN A 65 -9.35 9.76 7.87
CA ASN A 65 -10.37 10.81 7.67
C ASN A 65 -9.89 12.01 6.83
N GLU A 66 -8.78 11.85 6.11
CA GLU A 66 -8.10 12.89 5.37
C GLU A 66 -8.45 12.72 3.89
N PRO A 67 -8.81 13.80 3.18
CA PRO A 67 -9.08 13.73 1.76
C PRO A 67 -7.84 13.27 0.98
N GLU A 68 -8.09 12.57 -0.14
CA GLU A 68 -7.09 12.03 -1.04
C GLU A 68 -5.99 13.08 -1.37
N GLY A 69 -4.71 12.69 -1.25
CA GLY A 69 -3.59 13.45 -1.83
C GLY A 69 -2.59 14.15 -0.90
N ARG A 70 -2.58 13.93 0.43
CA ARG A 70 -1.53 14.53 1.29
C ARG A 70 -0.35 13.60 1.58
N ARG A 71 0.86 14.08 1.21
CA ARG A 71 2.19 13.42 1.29
C ARG A 71 2.69 12.99 2.68
N ASN A 72 1.89 13.13 3.75
CA ASN A 72 2.33 12.95 5.15
C ASN A 72 1.46 11.95 5.97
N MET A 73 0.89 10.92 5.32
CA MET A 73 -0.04 9.96 5.97
C MET A 73 0.55 9.13 7.14
N PHE A 74 1.87 9.11 7.29
CA PHE A 74 2.57 8.15 8.16
C PHE A 74 3.40 8.76 9.28
N GLY A 75 3.74 10.06 9.26
CA GLY A 75 4.64 10.69 10.24
C GLY A 75 5.96 9.92 10.46
N PRO A 76 6.76 10.29 11.47
CA PRO A 76 7.92 9.50 11.88
C PRO A 76 7.50 8.13 12.45
N GLY A 77 7.96 7.03 11.85
CA GLY A 77 7.74 5.66 12.34
C GLY A 77 6.31 5.09 12.20
N GLY A 78 5.32 5.90 11.82
CA GLY A 78 3.93 5.44 11.76
C GLY A 78 3.61 4.51 10.58
N LEU A 79 4.47 4.43 9.56
CA LEU A 79 4.29 3.48 8.45
C LEU A 79 4.36 2.03 8.94
N SER A 80 5.44 1.65 9.61
CA SER A 80 5.64 0.30 10.12
C SER A 80 4.55 -0.09 11.12
N LEU A 81 4.14 0.85 11.99
CA LEU A 81 3.07 0.63 12.94
C LEU A 81 1.72 0.35 12.25
N LYS A 82 1.35 1.15 11.24
CA LYS A 82 0.11 0.95 10.48
C LYS A 82 0.12 -0.36 9.69
N ILE A 83 1.24 -0.74 9.08
CA ILE A 83 1.38 -2.03 8.38
C ILE A 83 1.19 -3.18 9.37
N ASN A 84 1.84 -3.12 10.54
CA ASN A 84 1.69 -4.15 11.56
C ASN A 84 0.24 -4.29 12.05
N GLN A 85 -0.44 -3.17 12.29
CA GLN A 85 -1.86 -3.17 12.66
C GLN A 85 -2.75 -3.76 11.56
N PHE A 86 -2.53 -3.35 10.31
CA PHE A 86 -3.27 -3.88 9.17
C PHE A 86 -3.08 -5.40 9.03
N CYS A 87 -1.84 -5.89 9.11
CA CYS A 87 -1.56 -7.32 9.04
C CYS A 87 -2.19 -8.09 10.21
N LEU A 88 -2.17 -7.53 11.43
CA LEU A 88 -2.80 -8.15 12.60
C LEU A 88 -4.32 -8.30 12.41
N VAL A 89 -4.99 -7.24 11.94
CA VAL A 89 -6.45 -7.23 11.70
C VAL A 89 -6.84 -8.21 10.59
N ASN A 90 -6.02 -8.33 9.54
CA ASN A 90 -6.31 -9.15 8.36
C ASN A 90 -5.70 -10.57 8.43
N LYS A 91 -5.02 -10.92 9.53
CA LYS A 91 -4.33 -12.21 9.73
C LYS A 91 -3.30 -12.54 8.63
N LEU A 92 -2.46 -11.55 8.31
CA LEU A 92 -1.40 -11.60 7.28
C LEU A 92 0.01 -11.69 7.89
#